data_AF-A0A536YNK3-F1
#
_entry.id   AF-A0A536YNK3-F1
#
_cell.length_a   1.000
_cell.length_b   1.000
_cell.length_c   1.000
_cell.angle_alpha   90.00
_cell.angle_beta   90.00
_cell.angle_gamma   90.00
#
_symmetry.space_group_name_H-M   'P 1'
#
loop_
_entity.id
_entity.type
_entity.pdbx_description
1 polymer ?
#
loop_
_entity_poly.entity_id
_entity_poly.type
_entity_poly.pdbx_seq_one_letter_code
_entity_poly.pdbx_strand_id
1 'polypeptide(L)'
;MELGPRAQPSSGIDVAGQSSAYHLSARSWRPPDKNSTGRKRMFRSKNRSWLAVGFVALVGSMAGFAPAASSASADETAVRTQSTDWVKAYNGGDAKAVAALYAEDALLLPPGAPGVRGRPAILEFFTKDIAGSKAGGVLFAIAPNADVGVSGNMGWESGTYKVTVKGAVVETGKYLSVSRKKDGKWLYIRDTWNADAPPAPPTPPAPPKGTAAPPAAK
;
A
#
# COMPACT_ATOMS: atom_id res chain seq x y z
N MET A 1 41.58 -27.28 -1.51
CA MET A 1 40.58 -28.11 -0.82
C MET A 1 39.28 -27.35 -0.88
N GLU A 2 38.46 -27.75 -1.84
CA GLU A 2 37.27 -27.08 -2.34
C GLU A 2 36.06 -27.91 -1.86
N LEU A 3 35.04 -27.29 -1.26
CA LEU A 3 33.79 -27.96 -0.93
C LEU A 3 32.61 -27.01 -1.20
N GLY A 4 31.92 -27.26 -2.32
CA GLY A 4 30.62 -26.70 -2.66
C GLY A 4 29.44 -27.36 -1.92
N PRO A 5 28.21 -26.85 -2.13
CA PRO A 5 27.04 -27.12 -1.30
C PRO A 5 26.27 -28.38 -1.69
N ARG A 6 25.65 -29.06 -0.72
CA ARG A 6 24.76 -30.22 -0.93
C ARG A 6 23.28 -29.84 -0.87
N ALA A 7 22.55 -30.46 -1.79
CA ALA A 7 21.17 -30.24 -2.18
C ALA A 7 20.12 -30.89 -1.25
N GLN A 8 18.90 -30.38 -1.38
CA GLN A 8 17.62 -30.93 -0.88
C GLN A 8 17.16 -32.15 -1.69
N PRO A 9 16.42 -33.11 -1.10
CA PRO A 9 15.73 -34.15 -1.85
C PRO A 9 14.26 -33.82 -2.15
N SER A 10 13.93 -34.00 -3.43
CA SER A 10 12.60 -34.07 -4.04
C SER A 10 11.91 -35.42 -3.78
N SER A 11 10.59 -35.40 -3.62
CA SER A 11 9.74 -36.60 -3.75
C SER A 11 8.61 -36.31 -4.73
N GLY A 12 8.67 -36.93 -5.91
CA GLY A 12 7.53 -37.08 -6.81
C GLY A 12 6.75 -38.38 -6.52
N ILE A 13 5.57 -38.50 -7.12
CA ILE A 13 5.00 -39.68 -7.81
C ILE A 13 3.58 -39.29 -8.30
N ASP A 14 3.52 -38.89 -9.56
CA ASP A 14 2.79 -39.47 -10.71
C ASP A 14 1.44 -40.26 -10.63
N VAL A 15 0.63 -39.95 -11.65
CA VAL A 15 -0.13 -40.84 -12.59
C VAL A 15 -1.66 -41.05 -12.47
N ALA A 16 -2.33 -40.66 -13.57
CA ALA A 16 -3.53 -41.18 -14.27
C ALA A 16 -4.86 -41.39 -13.50
N GLY A 17 -6.06 -41.28 -14.08
CA GLY A 17 -6.54 -41.19 -15.46
C GLY A 17 -7.98 -41.76 -15.49
N GLN A 18 -8.91 -41.01 -16.10
CA GLN A 18 -10.23 -41.38 -16.69
C GLN A 18 -11.08 -42.53 -16.09
N SER A 19 -12.39 -42.31 -15.88
CA SER A 19 -13.43 -42.70 -16.86
C SER A 19 -14.87 -42.64 -16.30
N SER A 20 -15.81 -42.48 -17.25
CA SER A 20 -17.21 -42.90 -17.27
C SER A 20 -18.34 -41.97 -16.79
N ALA A 21 -19.38 -41.97 -17.61
CA ALA A 21 -20.49 -41.03 -17.71
C ALA A 21 -21.86 -41.76 -17.70
N TYR A 22 -22.94 -40.96 -17.63
CA TYR A 22 -24.37 -41.27 -17.87
C TYR A 22 -25.06 -42.03 -16.70
N HIS A 23 -26.29 -41.71 -16.23
CA HIS A 23 -27.60 -41.49 -16.87
C HIS A 23 -28.45 -40.47 -16.03
N LEU A 24 -29.17 -39.48 -16.59
CA LEU A 24 -30.58 -39.50 -17.07
C LEU A 24 -31.54 -40.31 -16.15
N SER A 25 -32.73 -39.90 -15.71
CA SER A 25 -33.64 -38.79 -16.03
C SER A 25 -34.82 -38.76 -15.03
N ALA A 26 -35.42 -37.58 -14.85
CA ALA A 26 -36.87 -37.28 -14.78
C ALA A 26 -37.81 -37.93 -13.73
N ARG A 27 -38.53 -37.07 -12.99
CA ARG A 27 -40.02 -36.97 -12.89
C ARG A 27 -40.39 -36.12 -11.66
N SER A 28 -40.96 -34.92 -11.79
CA SER A 28 -42.29 -34.48 -12.29
C SER A 28 -43.21 -34.14 -11.11
N TRP A 29 -43.54 -32.85 -11.03
CA TRP A 29 -44.38 -32.17 -10.03
C TRP A 29 -45.88 -32.22 -10.39
N ARG A 30 -46.78 -32.31 -9.39
CA ARG A 30 -48.08 -31.58 -9.31
C ARG A 30 -48.84 -31.80 -7.97
N PRO A 31 -49.70 -30.85 -7.53
CA PRO A 31 -50.29 -30.75 -6.17
C PRO A 31 -51.82 -31.08 -6.13
N PRO A 32 -52.45 -31.03 -4.95
CA PRO A 32 -53.64 -30.16 -4.70
C PRO A 32 -53.67 -29.65 -3.22
N ASP A 33 -54.56 -28.82 -2.67
CA ASP A 33 -55.69 -27.93 -3.05
C ASP A 33 -56.12 -27.12 -1.79
N LYS A 34 -57.15 -26.28 -1.93
CA LYS A 34 -57.54 -25.16 -1.06
C LYS A 34 -58.70 -25.51 -0.10
N ASN A 35 -58.81 -24.82 1.03
CA ASN A 35 -60.06 -24.36 1.72
C ASN A 35 -59.66 -23.59 3.01
N SER A 36 -59.83 -22.27 3.16
CA SER A 36 -61.04 -21.43 3.25
C SER A 36 -61.82 -21.51 4.58
N THR A 37 -61.73 -20.41 5.35
CA THR A 37 -62.75 -19.74 6.19
C THR A 37 -63.25 -20.34 7.51
N GLY A 38 -63.37 -19.47 8.55
CA GLY A 38 -64.58 -19.48 9.42
C GLY A 38 -64.43 -19.40 10.94
N ARG A 39 -64.24 -18.19 11.48
CA ARG A 39 -65.00 -17.55 12.59
C ARG A 39 -65.61 -18.45 13.72
N LYS A 40 -65.21 -18.22 14.99
CA LYS A 40 -66.03 -17.65 16.11
C LYS A 40 -65.51 -18.06 17.52
N ARG A 41 -65.14 -17.03 18.30
CA ARG A 41 -65.59 -16.71 19.67
C ARG A 41 -65.98 -17.84 20.64
N MET A 42 -65.29 -17.82 21.79
CA MET A 42 -65.81 -17.58 23.17
C MET A 42 -65.58 -18.70 24.20
N PHE A 43 -65.36 -18.22 25.43
CA PHE A 43 -65.36 -18.89 26.74
C PHE A 43 -64.10 -19.70 27.09
N ARG A 44 -63.63 -19.76 28.33
CA ARG A 44 -63.78 -18.98 29.58
C ARG A 44 -62.85 -19.67 30.56
N SER A 45 -62.02 -18.88 31.23
CA SER A 45 -61.34 -19.08 32.53
C SER A 45 -61.11 -20.51 33.05
N LYS A 46 -59.86 -20.82 33.44
CA LYS A 46 -59.43 -20.88 34.86
C LYS A 46 -58.10 -21.65 35.00
N ASN A 47 -57.22 -21.03 35.80
CA ASN A 47 -56.37 -21.65 36.81
C ASN A 47 -54.97 -22.19 36.47
N ARG A 48 -54.02 -21.53 37.16
CA ARG A 48 -52.95 -22.08 38.02
C ARG A 48 -51.64 -22.50 37.36
N SER A 49 -50.65 -21.63 37.59
CA SER A 49 -49.20 -21.82 37.67
C SER A 49 -48.77 -23.21 38.12
N TRP A 50 -47.63 -23.72 37.63
CA TRP A 50 -46.44 -24.17 38.39
C TRP A 50 -45.29 -24.44 37.38
N LEU A 51 -44.07 -24.13 37.82
CA LEU A 51 -42.79 -24.14 37.10
C LEU A 51 -42.29 -25.57 36.79
N ALA A 52 -41.58 -25.77 35.66
CA ALA A 52 -40.42 -26.68 35.58
C ALA A 52 -39.58 -26.48 34.31
N VAL A 53 -38.27 -26.54 34.51
CA VAL A 53 -37.11 -26.36 33.61
C VAL A 53 -36.95 -27.53 32.62
N GLY A 54 -36.41 -27.28 31.42
CA GLY A 54 -35.96 -28.34 30.51
C GLY A 54 -35.22 -27.83 29.26
N PHE A 55 -34.00 -28.30 29.08
CA PHE A 55 -32.92 -27.84 28.19
C PHE A 55 -33.05 -28.37 26.73
N VAL A 56 -32.24 -27.80 25.81
CA VAL A 56 -31.82 -28.29 24.47
C VAL A 56 -32.55 -27.76 23.23
N ALA A 57 -31.89 -26.84 22.51
CA ALA A 57 -31.37 -27.04 21.14
C ALA A 57 -31.19 -25.70 20.41
N LEU A 58 -29.95 -25.20 20.31
CA LEU A 58 -29.62 -24.26 19.24
C LEU A 58 -28.20 -24.52 18.72
N VAL A 59 -28.06 -25.57 17.92
CA VAL A 59 -26.92 -25.72 17.02
C VAL A 59 -27.19 -24.80 15.83
N GLY A 60 -26.76 -23.55 15.95
CA GLY A 60 -26.85 -22.54 14.90
C GLY A 60 -25.50 -22.35 14.20
N SER A 61 -25.43 -22.77 12.93
CA SER A 61 -24.54 -22.31 11.85
C SER A 61 -23.08 -21.93 12.20
N MET A 62 -22.17 -22.89 12.06
CA MET A 62 -20.81 -22.60 11.58
C MET A 62 -20.85 -22.56 10.04
N ALA A 63 -21.30 -21.43 9.48
CA ALA A 63 -21.18 -21.16 8.05
C ALA A 63 -20.34 -19.90 7.85
N GLY A 64 -19.12 -20.10 7.33
CA GLY A 64 -18.38 -19.08 6.60
C GLY A 64 -17.52 -18.13 7.42
N PHE A 65 -16.29 -18.55 7.74
CA PHE A 65 -15.18 -17.62 7.86
C PHE A 65 -14.29 -17.79 6.62
N ALA A 66 -14.79 -17.35 5.47
CA ALA A 66 -13.90 -17.00 4.38
C ALA A 66 -13.23 -15.68 4.79
N PRO A 67 -11.90 -15.57 4.87
CA PRO A 67 -11.26 -14.28 5.04
C PRO A 67 -11.56 -13.45 3.80
N ALA A 68 -12.57 -12.58 3.90
CA ALA A 68 -12.73 -11.50 2.95
C ALA A 68 -11.43 -10.70 3.01
N ALA A 69 -10.77 -10.53 1.86
CA ALA A 69 -9.70 -9.54 1.74
C ALA A 69 -10.24 -8.24 2.32
N SER A 70 -9.70 -7.80 3.46
CA SER A 70 -10.18 -6.59 4.12
C SER A 70 -10.02 -5.44 3.13
N SER A 71 -11.14 -4.88 2.69
CA SER A 71 -11.12 -3.66 1.90
C SER A 71 -10.35 -2.61 2.69
N ALA A 72 -9.36 -1.99 2.07
CA ALA A 72 -8.56 -0.96 2.72
C ALA A 72 -9.47 0.10 3.36
N SER A 73 -9.12 0.55 4.57
CA SER A 73 -9.92 1.55 5.25
C SER A 73 -9.93 2.88 4.47
N ALA A 74 -10.93 3.73 4.72
CA ALA A 74 -10.96 5.07 4.12
C ALA A 74 -9.68 5.87 4.46
N ASP A 75 -9.13 5.67 5.66
CA ASP A 75 -7.89 6.30 6.08
C ASP A 75 -6.65 5.73 5.39
N GLU A 76 -6.56 4.40 5.20
CA GLU A 76 -5.48 3.81 4.39
C GLU A 76 -5.53 4.31 2.93
N THR A 77 -6.73 4.48 2.38
CA THR A 77 -6.91 5.07 1.05
C THR A 77 -6.45 6.52 1.02
N ALA A 78 -6.77 7.31 2.05
CA ALA A 78 -6.34 8.70 2.15
C ALA A 78 -4.82 8.84 2.30
N VAL A 79 -4.17 7.99 3.10
CA VAL A 79 -2.69 7.94 3.21
C VAL A 79 -2.07 7.59 1.86
N ARG A 80 -2.54 6.54 1.17
CA ARG A 80 -2.07 6.17 -0.17
C ARG A 80 -2.28 7.29 -1.21
N THR A 81 -3.33 8.08 -1.06
CA THR A 81 -3.59 9.19 -1.97
C THR A 81 -2.55 10.31 -1.83
N GLN A 82 -1.96 10.49 -0.63
CA GLN A 82 -0.92 11.51 -0.42
C GLN A 82 0.28 11.30 -1.34
N SER A 83 0.74 10.06 -1.55
CA SER A 83 1.89 9.79 -2.43
C SER A 83 1.55 10.05 -3.89
N THR A 84 0.32 9.76 -4.30
CA THR A 84 -0.19 10.10 -5.64
C THR A 84 -0.24 11.61 -5.86
N ASP A 85 -0.76 12.36 -4.89
CA ASP A 85 -0.79 13.83 -4.93
C ASP A 85 0.61 14.43 -4.94
N TRP A 86 1.53 13.85 -4.16
CA TRP A 86 2.94 14.25 -4.13
C TRP A 86 3.59 14.08 -5.50
N VAL A 87 3.45 12.91 -6.14
CA VAL A 87 4.03 12.64 -7.47
C VAL A 87 3.46 13.59 -8.52
N LYS A 88 2.15 13.83 -8.48
CA LYS A 88 1.48 14.77 -9.39
C LYS A 88 2.02 16.19 -9.21
N ALA A 89 2.12 16.67 -7.98
CA ALA A 89 2.63 18.00 -7.68
C ALA A 89 4.12 18.13 -8.07
N TYR A 90 4.94 17.14 -7.73
CA TYR A 90 6.37 17.13 -8.03
C TYR A 90 6.63 17.15 -9.54
N ASN A 91 6.00 16.26 -10.30
CA ASN A 91 6.16 16.22 -11.76
C ASN A 91 5.54 17.43 -12.47
N GLY A 92 4.47 18.01 -11.93
CA GLY A 92 3.94 19.31 -12.37
C GLY A 92 4.86 20.49 -12.02
N GLY A 93 5.82 20.25 -11.12
CA GLY A 93 6.72 21.21 -10.50
C GLY A 93 6.03 22.30 -9.70
N ASP A 94 5.02 21.90 -8.95
CA ASP A 94 4.35 22.72 -7.94
C ASP A 94 4.93 22.41 -6.56
N ALA A 95 6.05 23.08 -6.23
CA ALA A 95 6.70 22.93 -4.93
C ALA A 95 5.79 23.34 -3.76
N LYS A 96 4.84 24.26 -3.99
CA LYS A 96 3.88 24.69 -2.95
C LYS A 96 2.88 23.59 -2.66
N ALA A 97 2.35 22.93 -3.69
CA ALA A 97 1.47 21.79 -3.51
C ALA A 97 2.19 20.62 -2.82
N VAL A 98 3.45 20.34 -3.19
CA VAL A 98 4.28 19.35 -2.48
C VAL A 98 4.40 19.71 -1.00
N ALA A 99 4.84 20.93 -0.68
CA ALA A 99 5.02 21.36 0.71
C ALA A 99 3.71 21.35 1.53
N ALA A 100 2.56 21.59 0.89
CA ALA A 100 1.24 21.57 1.55
C ALA A 100 0.78 20.18 2.01
N LEU A 101 1.45 19.11 1.57
CA LEU A 101 1.25 17.73 2.05
C LEU A 101 1.99 17.47 3.38
N TYR A 102 2.96 18.30 3.75
CA TYR A 102 3.73 18.15 4.99
C TYR A 102 3.10 18.94 6.14
N ALA A 103 3.20 18.44 7.36
CA ALA A 103 2.84 19.18 8.57
C ALA A 103 3.80 20.35 8.83
N GLU A 104 3.36 21.34 9.60
CA GLU A 104 4.19 22.51 9.96
C GLU A 104 5.47 22.11 10.72
N ASP A 105 5.42 21.02 11.48
CA ASP A 105 6.49 20.44 12.30
C ASP A 105 7.15 19.20 11.65
N ALA A 106 6.92 18.98 10.35
CA ALA A 106 7.47 17.83 9.63
C ALA A 106 9.00 17.85 9.59
N LEU A 107 9.59 16.65 9.43
CA LEU A 107 11.02 16.48 9.22
C LEU A 107 11.22 15.60 7.99
N LEU A 108 11.75 16.20 6.93
CA LEU A 108 12.19 15.52 5.73
C LEU A 108 13.63 15.06 5.91
N LEU A 109 13.94 13.84 5.47
CA LEU A 109 15.23 13.19 5.65
C LEU A 109 15.83 12.83 4.27
N PRO A 110 16.32 13.81 3.51
CA PRO A 110 16.89 13.54 2.19
C PRO A 110 18.18 12.69 2.29
N PRO A 111 18.46 11.80 1.32
CA PRO A 111 19.72 11.08 1.23
C PRO A 111 20.93 12.01 1.23
N GLY A 112 21.96 11.66 2.01
CA GLY A 112 23.26 12.34 1.97
C GLY A 112 23.24 13.79 2.47
N ALA A 113 22.16 14.25 3.11
CA ALA A 113 22.04 15.61 3.61
C ALA A 113 21.43 15.65 5.03
N PRO A 114 21.64 16.74 5.80
CA PRO A 114 20.96 16.95 7.06
C PRO A 114 19.43 17.00 6.90
N GLY A 115 18.70 16.63 7.95
CA GLY A 115 17.24 16.70 7.96
C GLY A 115 16.72 18.13 7.80
N VAL A 116 15.65 18.28 7.02
CA VAL A 116 14.99 19.56 6.74
C VAL A 116 13.72 19.66 7.58
N ARG A 117 13.72 20.61 8.54
CA ARG A 117 12.64 20.73 9.53
C ARG A 117 11.69 21.87 9.20
N GLY A 118 10.40 21.55 9.19
CA GLY A 118 9.29 22.49 9.08
C GLY A 118 8.91 22.81 7.64
N ARG A 119 7.62 23.10 7.44
CA ARG A 119 7.03 23.31 6.10
C ARG A 119 7.73 24.40 5.27
N PRO A 120 8.15 25.56 5.83
CA PRO A 120 8.88 26.58 5.05
C PRO A 120 10.21 26.07 4.48
N ALA A 121 11.01 25.37 5.30
CA ALA A 121 12.29 24.82 4.84
C ALA A 121 12.10 23.69 3.83
N ILE A 122 11.05 22.86 4.01
CA ILE A 122 10.68 21.81 3.06
C ILE A 122 10.25 22.41 1.72
N LEU A 123 9.50 23.53 1.72
CA LEU A 123 9.18 24.27 0.50
C LEU A 123 10.44 24.75 -0.21
N GLU A 124 11.40 25.35 0.50
CA GLU A 124 12.66 25.80 -0.10
C GLU A 124 13.46 24.63 -0.69
N PHE A 125 13.49 23.49 0.02
CA PHE A 125 14.13 22.27 -0.46
C PHE A 125 13.51 21.82 -1.79
N PHE A 126 12.20 21.58 -1.82
CA PHE A 126 11.52 21.12 -3.04
C PHE A 126 11.49 22.15 -4.15
N THR A 127 11.54 23.44 -3.86
CA THR A 127 11.68 24.48 -4.88
C THR A 127 12.99 24.31 -5.66
N LYS A 128 14.10 24.08 -4.96
CA LYS A 128 15.42 23.85 -5.58
C LYS A 128 15.46 22.52 -6.32
N ASP A 129 14.97 21.47 -5.68
CA ASP A 129 15.00 20.10 -6.20
C ASP A 129 14.17 19.96 -7.48
N ILE A 130 12.92 20.44 -7.48
CA ILE A 130 12.03 20.43 -8.65
C ILE A 130 12.62 21.25 -9.81
N ALA A 131 13.26 22.38 -9.53
CA ALA A 131 13.90 23.18 -10.57
C ALA A 131 15.02 22.40 -11.27
N GLY A 132 15.86 21.68 -10.51
CA GLY A 132 16.87 20.78 -11.04
C GLY A 132 16.27 19.63 -11.85
N SER A 133 15.25 18.97 -11.31
CA SER A 133 14.53 17.88 -11.96
C SER A 133 13.89 18.30 -13.29
N LYS A 134 13.26 19.48 -13.35
CA LYS A 134 12.70 20.03 -14.59
C LYS A 134 13.78 20.32 -15.62
N ALA A 135 14.90 20.94 -15.22
CA ALA A 135 16.02 21.21 -16.12
C ALA A 135 16.63 19.91 -16.67
N GLY A 136 16.63 18.83 -15.88
CA GLY A 136 17.09 17.51 -16.28
C GLY A 136 16.09 16.68 -17.11
N GLY A 137 14.82 17.10 -17.22
CA GLY A 137 13.77 16.30 -17.84
C GLY A 137 13.45 15.02 -17.04
N VAL A 138 13.51 15.14 -15.71
CA VAL A 138 13.27 14.06 -14.75
C VAL A 138 11.76 13.84 -14.58
N LEU A 139 11.35 12.57 -14.56
CA LEU A 139 10.02 12.13 -14.17
C LEU A 139 10.11 11.10 -13.05
N PHE A 140 9.30 11.32 -12.01
CA PHE A 140 9.22 10.44 -10.86
C PHE A 140 7.95 9.58 -10.92
N ALA A 141 8.03 8.32 -10.49
CA ALA A 141 6.87 7.45 -10.37
C ALA A 141 7.01 6.52 -9.17
N ILE A 142 5.91 6.35 -8.43
CA ILE A 142 5.78 5.39 -7.32
C ILE A 142 5.11 4.13 -7.84
N ALA A 143 5.54 2.96 -7.37
CA ALA A 143 4.91 1.69 -7.70
C ALA A 143 3.51 1.59 -7.06
N PRO A 144 2.52 0.99 -7.74
CA PRO A 144 1.13 0.99 -7.28
C PRO A 144 0.87 0.12 -6.04
N ASN A 145 1.81 -0.73 -5.67
CA ASN A 145 1.71 -1.72 -4.60
C ASN A 145 2.45 -1.29 -3.33
N ALA A 146 2.33 -0.01 -2.95
CA ALA A 146 2.85 0.46 -1.67
C ALA A 146 2.10 -0.19 -0.50
N ASP A 147 2.86 -0.60 0.52
CA ASP A 147 2.32 -1.06 1.79
C ASP A 147 1.87 0.15 2.60
N VAL A 148 0.70 0.04 3.22
CA VAL A 148 0.08 1.13 3.97
C VAL A 148 -0.49 0.57 5.25
N GLY A 149 -0.34 1.30 6.35
CA GLY A 149 -0.99 0.97 7.61
C GLY A 149 -1.43 2.22 8.36
N VAL A 150 -2.53 2.08 9.09
CA VAL A 150 -3.09 3.16 9.92
C VAL A 150 -3.38 2.65 11.33
N SER A 151 -3.07 3.49 12.32
CA SER A 151 -3.44 3.29 13.72
C SER A 151 -3.87 4.63 14.33
N GLY A 152 -5.18 4.80 14.52
CA GLY A 152 -5.77 6.06 14.97
C GLY A 152 -5.42 7.21 14.05
N ASN A 153 -4.77 8.25 14.59
CA ASN A 153 -4.35 9.44 13.83
C ASN A 153 -2.93 9.31 13.25
N MET A 154 -2.34 8.12 13.24
CA MET A 154 -1.03 7.85 12.68
C MET A 154 -1.16 6.90 11.50
N GLY A 155 -0.42 7.18 10.43
CA GLY A 155 -0.39 6.35 9.23
C GLY A 155 1.03 6.27 8.70
N TRP A 156 1.31 5.24 7.92
CA TRP A 156 2.56 5.09 7.21
C TRP A 156 2.32 4.50 5.83
N GLU A 157 3.22 4.82 4.91
CA GLU A 157 3.29 4.25 3.59
C GLU A 157 4.75 3.95 3.28
N SER A 158 5.03 2.76 2.75
CA SER A 158 6.34 2.43 2.22
C SER A 158 6.19 1.70 0.89
N GLY A 159 7.08 1.99 -0.03
CA GLY A 159 7.04 1.36 -1.34
C GLY A 159 8.31 1.64 -2.12
N THR A 160 8.25 1.38 -3.42
CA THR A 160 9.34 1.61 -4.34
C THR A 160 9.03 2.73 -5.31
N TYR A 161 10.07 3.34 -5.84
CA TYR A 161 9.98 4.37 -6.86
C TYR A 161 10.94 4.11 -8.01
N LYS A 162 10.69 4.78 -9.13
CA LYS A 162 11.61 4.89 -10.26
C LYS A 162 11.73 6.33 -10.72
N VAL A 163 12.93 6.68 -11.18
CA VAL A 163 13.24 7.96 -11.79
C VAL A 163 13.61 7.72 -13.24
N THR A 164 12.96 8.46 -14.13
CA THR A 164 13.20 8.39 -15.57
C THR A 164 13.72 9.73 -16.05
N VAL A 165 14.77 9.71 -16.88
CA VAL A 165 15.29 10.88 -17.59
C VAL A 165 15.21 10.59 -19.09
N LYS A 166 14.52 11.45 -19.85
CA LYS A 166 14.38 11.32 -21.31
C LYS A 166 13.94 9.91 -21.77
N GLY A 167 13.06 9.27 -20.99
CA GLY A 167 12.52 7.93 -21.29
C GLY A 167 13.34 6.75 -20.78
N ALA A 168 14.56 6.95 -20.29
CA ALA A 168 15.38 5.91 -19.68
C ALA A 168 15.25 5.92 -18.14
N VAL A 169 15.07 4.74 -17.53
CA VAL A 169 15.13 4.61 -16.07
C VAL A 169 16.58 4.80 -15.63
N VAL A 170 16.83 5.79 -14.78
CA VAL A 170 18.18 6.13 -14.27
C VAL A 170 18.37 5.78 -12.80
N GLU A 171 17.27 5.63 -12.07
CA GLU A 171 17.30 5.25 -10.65
C GLU A 171 16.05 4.45 -10.28
N THR A 172 16.24 3.47 -9.39
CA THR A 172 15.18 2.85 -8.60
C THR A 172 15.53 2.96 -7.13
N GLY A 173 14.49 2.97 -6.29
CA GLY A 173 14.70 3.01 -4.86
C GLY A 173 13.44 2.71 -4.08
N LYS A 174 13.53 3.00 -2.78
CA LYS A 174 12.48 2.80 -1.78
C LYS A 174 12.26 4.05 -0.97
N TYR A 175 11.06 4.18 -0.41
CA TYR A 175 10.70 5.31 0.45
C TYR A 175 9.90 4.84 1.66
N LEU A 176 9.89 5.68 2.69
CA LEU A 176 9.03 5.57 3.86
C LEU A 176 8.52 6.95 4.22
N SER A 177 7.21 7.06 4.29
CA SER A 177 6.52 8.26 4.76
C SER A 177 5.66 7.91 5.96
N VAL A 178 5.66 8.78 6.97
CA VAL A 178 4.80 8.69 8.15
C VAL A 178 3.94 9.92 8.18
N SER A 179 2.64 9.71 8.33
CA SER A 179 1.61 10.75 8.32
C SER A 179 0.89 10.83 9.66
N ARG A 180 0.44 12.04 9.99
CA ARG A 180 -0.47 12.31 11.10
C ARG A 180 -1.77 12.92 10.55
N LYS A 181 -2.91 12.43 11.03
CA LYS A 181 -4.21 13.04 10.79
C LYS A 181 -4.41 14.21 11.75
N LYS A 182 -4.65 15.40 11.22
CA LYS A 182 -4.97 16.62 11.97
C LYS A 182 -6.14 17.33 11.28
N ASP A 183 -7.19 17.62 12.03
CA ASP A 183 -8.40 18.30 11.52
C ASP A 183 -9.00 17.61 10.27
N GLY A 184 -9.00 16.27 10.29
CA GLY A 184 -9.49 15.44 9.19
C GLY A 184 -8.52 15.29 8.00
N LYS A 185 -7.41 16.03 7.97
CA LYS A 185 -6.41 15.98 6.90
C LYS A 185 -5.19 15.13 7.31
N TRP A 186 -4.76 14.25 6.43
CA TRP A 186 -3.50 13.54 6.57
C TRP A 186 -2.34 14.41 6.08
N LEU A 187 -1.28 14.51 6.89
CA LEU A 187 -0.09 15.31 6.61
C LEU A 187 1.17 14.51 6.93
N TYR A 188 2.16 14.53 6.04
CA TYR A 188 3.46 13.93 6.30
C TYR A 188 4.12 14.61 7.49
N ILE A 189 4.56 13.81 8.45
CA ILE A 189 5.37 14.26 9.58
C ILE A 189 6.81 13.76 9.48
N ARG A 190 7.06 12.63 8.82
CA ARG A 190 8.39 12.11 8.46
C ARG A 190 8.34 11.60 7.05
N ASP A 191 9.43 11.80 6.31
CA ASP A 191 9.53 11.34 4.94
C ASP A 191 11.00 11.16 4.57
N THR A 192 11.31 10.04 3.94
CA THR A 192 12.65 9.65 3.52
C THR A 192 12.58 8.74 2.31
N TRP A 193 13.62 8.78 1.49
CA TRP A 193 13.80 7.85 0.38
C TRP A 193 15.25 7.44 0.29
N ASN A 194 15.53 6.37 -0.46
CA ASN A 194 16.88 5.88 -0.70
C ASN A 194 16.93 5.16 -2.06
N ALA A 195 17.94 5.48 -2.88
CA ALA A 195 18.27 4.68 -4.05
C ALA A 195 18.68 3.25 -3.65
N ASP A 196 18.47 2.29 -4.53
CA ASP A 196 18.92 0.90 -4.34
C ASP A 196 20.39 0.71 -4.72
N ALA A 197 20.86 1.49 -5.69
CA ALA A 197 22.27 1.51 -6.05
C ALA A 197 23.10 2.12 -4.90
N PRO A 198 24.31 1.60 -4.64
CA PRO A 198 25.23 2.25 -3.72
C PRO A 198 25.56 3.67 -4.22
N PRO A 199 25.84 4.62 -3.31
CA PRO A 199 26.25 5.96 -3.71
C PRO A 199 27.44 5.88 -4.66
N ALA A 200 27.42 6.67 -5.74
CA ALA A 200 28.58 6.78 -6.60
C ALA A 200 29.80 7.17 -5.75
N PRO A 201 30.97 6.56 -5.96
CA PRO A 201 32.17 6.97 -5.24
C PRO A 201 32.44 8.45 -5.53
N PRO A 202 32.95 9.21 -4.53
CA PRO A 202 33.26 10.62 -4.74
C PRO A 202 34.19 10.73 -5.94
N THR A 203 33.82 11.55 -6.92
CA THR A 203 34.69 11.81 -8.07
C THR A 203 35.99 12.42 -7.51
N PRO A 204 37.17 11.84 -7.77
CA PRO A 204 38.42 12.45 -7.37
C PRO A 204 38.47 13.89 -7.92
N PRO A 205 38.97 14.87 -7.15
CA PRO A 205 39.11 16.22 -7.65
C PRO A 205 39.88 16.18 -8.98
N ALA A 206 39.36 16.86 -9.99
CA ALA A 206 40.02 16.93 -11.29
C ALA A 206 41.47 17.39 -11.07
N PRO A 207 42.47 16.75 -11.70
CA PRO A 207 43.85 17.20 -11.58
C PRO A 207 43.91 18.68 -11.99
N PRO A 208 44.70 19.51 -11.28
CA PRO A 208 44.81 20.91 -11.63
C PRO A 208 45.18 21.01 -13.10
N LYS A 209 44.40 21.79 -13.87
CA LYS A 209 44.73 22.09 -15.27
C LYS A 209 46.18 22.55 -15.28
N GLY A 210 47.02 21.80 -16.00
CA GLY A 210 48.47 21.98 -15.96
C GLY A 210 48.84 23.45 -16.02
N THR A 211 49.66 23.89 -15.07
CA THR A 211 50.46 25.09 -15.23
C THR A 211 51.21 24.93 -16.55
N ALA A 212 50.90 25.80 -17.51
CA ALA A 212 51.67 25.90 -18.74
C ALA A 212 53.14 26.05 -18.33
N ALA A 213 53.98 25.11 -18.77
CA ALA A 213 55.42 25.24 -18.63
C ALA A 213 55.83 26.56 -19.31
N PRO A 214 56.62 27.43 -18.66
CA PRO A 214 57.09 28.64 -19.30
C PRO A 214 57.90 28.27 -20.54
N PRO A 215 57.82 29.07 -21.63
CA PRO A 215 58.57 28.79 -22.85
C PRO A 215 60.07 28.79 -22.54
N ALA A 216 60.76 27.76 -23.02
CA ALA A 216 62.21 27.66 -22.95
C ALA A 216 62.84 28.82 -23.72
N ALA A 217 63.64 29.63 -23.02
CA ALA A 217 64.45 30.67 -23.64
C ALA A 217 65.55 30.05 -24.51
N LYS A 218 65.63 30.48 -25.77
CA LYS A 218 66.84 30.45 -26.60
C LYS A 218 67.03 31.83 -27.19
#